data_AF-A0A963JS40-F1
#
_entry.id   AF-A0A963JS40-F1
#
_cell.length_a   1.000
_cell.length_b   1.000
_cell.length_c   1.000
_cell.angle_alpha   90.00
_cell.angle_beta   90.00
_cell.angle_gamma   90.00
#
_symmetry.space_group_name_H-M   'P 1'
#
loop_
_entity.id
_entity.type
_entity.pdbx_description
1 polymer ?
#
loop_
_entity_poly.entity_id
_entity_poly.type
_entity_poly.pdbx_seq_one_letter_code
_entity_poly.pdbx_strand_id
1 'polypeptide(L)'
;MQSTTVLTAIALLAAAISTPLLAEDRKNDAQRDNQTTTEKRSADGFDHGMQTVVHDAAANAPGHGWRYFSDPSTPRAVVISPQGDYYYSRGKGLRWIAAEQS
;
A
#
# COMPACT_ATOMS: atom_id res chain seq x y z
N MET A 1 32.33 10.19 24.05
CA MET A 1 31.56 10.43 22.80
C MET A 1 32.49 10.15 21.64
N GLN A 2 32.18 9.19 20.76
CA GLN A 2 32.78 8.91 19.43
C GLN A 2 32.29 7.50 19.01
N SER A 3 31.07 7.39 18.49
CA SER A 3 30.69 7.39 17.06
C SER A 3 31.14 6.15 16.29
N THR A 4 30.18 5.24 16.13
CA THR A 4 30.10 4.05 15.28
C THR A 4 30.24 4.37 13.79
N THR A 5 30.84 3.47 13.02
CA THR A 5 30.67 3.41 11.56
C THR A 5 30.69 1.95 11.13
N VAL A 6 29.52 1.40 10.78
CA VAL A 6 29.41 0.05 10.18
C VAL A 6 29.31 0.25 8.67
N LEU A 7 30.28 -0.30 7.94
CA LEU A 7 30.37 -0.25 6.49
C LEU A 7 29.25 -1.09 5.85
N THR A 8 28.50 -0.44 4.97
CA THR A 8 27.44 -1.02 4.14
C THR A 8 28.07 -1.71 2.93
N ALA A 9 27.86 -3.01 2.77
CA ALA A 9 28.18 -3.74 1.55
C ALA A 9 26.86 -4.08 0.83
N ILE A 10 26.61 -3.47 -0.33
CA ILE A 10 25.51 -3.86 -1.21
C ILE A 10 26.13 -4.47 -2.45
N ALA A 11 25.92 -5.78 -2.61
CA ALA A 11 26.33 -6.54 -3.79
C ALA A 11 25.35 -6.33 -4.95
N LEU A 12 25.91 -6.31 -6.17
CA LEU A 12 25.29 -6.07 -7.47
C LEU A 12 24.18 -7.08 -7.85
N LEU A 13 23.24 -6.68 -8.70
CA LEU A 13 22.54 -7.63 -9.57
C LEU A 13 22.34 -7.08 -10.99
N ALA A 14 22.87 -7.82 -11.95
CA ALA A 14 22.85 -7.53 -13.38
C ALA A 14 21.46 -7.79 -13.99
N ALA A 15 21.01 -6.87 -14.84
CA ALA A 15 19.76 -7.00 -15.58
C ALA A 15 19.91 -8.04 -16.71
N ALA A 16 19.27 -9.19 -16.56
CA ALA A 16 19.06 -10.14 -17.65
C ALA A 16 17.80 -9.74 -18.43
N ILE A 17 17.98 -9.32 -19.69
CA ILE A 17 16.90 -9.00 -20.62
C ILE A 17 16.33 -10.32 -21.12
N SER A 18 15.06 -10.63 -20.84
CA SER A 18 14.36 -11.76 -21.44
C SER A 18 13.07 -11.26 -22.07
N THR A 19 13.00 -11.32 -23.40
CA THR A 19 11.82 -11.08 -24.21
C THR A 19 10.85 -12.27 -24.08
N PRO A 20 9.58 -12.09 -23.69
CA PRO A 20 8.57 -13.11 -23.92
C PRO A 20 8.03 -13.01 -25.36
N LEU A 21 8.23 -14.10 -26.10
CA LEU A 21 7.68 -14.32 -27.43
C LEU A 21 6.29 -14.96 -27.28
N LEU A 22 5.29 -14.29 -27.86
CA LEU A 22 3.92 -14.67 -28.26
C LEU A 22 3.20 -15.91 -27.68
N ALA A 23 1.91 -15.65 -27.45
CA ALA A 23 0.74 -16.53 -27.54
C ALA A 23 0.29 -17.27 -26.27
N GLU A 24 -0.81 -16.79 -25.68
CA GLU A 24 -2.00 -17.63 -25.57
C GLU A 24 -3.26 -16.76 -25.41
N ASP A 25 -4.14 -16.92 -26.39
CA ASP A 25 -5.55 -16.52 -26.37
C ASP A 25 -6.26 -17.32 -25.27
N ARG A 26 -6.65 -16.65 -24.19
CA ARG A 26 -7.67 -17.17 -23.28
C ARG A 26 -8.51 -16.01 -22.78
N LYS A 27 -9.63 -15.80 -23.47
CA LYS A 27 -10.79 -15.07 -22.96
C LYS A 27 -11.21 -15.73 -21.65
N ASN A 28 -10.85 -15.09 -20.54
CA ASN A 28 -11.44 -15.40 -19.25
C ASN A 28 -12.27 -14.19 -18.86
N ASP A 29 -13.52 -14.24 -19.32
CA ASP A 29 -14.63 -13.49 -18.77
C ASP A 29 -14.87 -14.01 -17.33
N ALA A 30 -13.93 -13.69 -16.43
CA ALA A 30 -14.06 -13.87 -15.00
C ALA A 30 -14.15 -12.47 -14.39
N GLN A 31 -15.33 -11.89 -14.59
CA GLN A 31 -16.09 -11.22 -13.56
C GLN A 31 -15.34 -10.18 -12.72
N ARG A 32 -15.47 -8.95 -13.21
CA ARG A 32 -15.19 -7.65 -12.61
C ARG A 32 -15.98 -7.38 -11.31
N ASP A 33 -16.01 -8.30 -10.35
CA ASP A 33 -16.91 -8.18 -9.18
C ASP A 33 -16.20 -8.07 -7.83
N ASN A 34 -14.87 -7.91 -7.80
CA ASN A 34 -14.15 -7.52 -6.57
C ASN A 34 -13.93 -6.00 -6.44
N GLN A 35 -14.63 -5.19 -7.25
CA GLN A 35 -14.86 -3.76 -6.99
C GLN A 35 -16.19 -3.56 -6.25
N THR A 36 -16.58 -4.49 -5.39
CA THR A 36 -17.80 -4.34 -4.59
C THR A 36 -17.44 -3.75 -3.24
N THR A 37 -17.58 -2.42 -3.13
CA THR A 37 -17.83 -1.67 -1.88
C THR A 37 -16.63 -1.01 -1.17
N THR A 38 -15.82 -0.17 -1.82
CA THR A 38 -15.12 0.93 -1.09
C THR A 38 -14.91 2.20 -1.95
N GLU A 39 -15.76 2.49 -2.93
CA GLU A 39 -15.63 3.71 -3.74
C GLU A 39 -16.84 4.64 -3.70
N LYS A 40 -17.85 4.35 -2.85
CA LYS A 40 -19.03 5.22 -2.73
C LYS A 40 -19.62 5.32 -1.33
N ARG A 41 -18.77 5.39 -0.30
CA ARG A 41 -19.20 5.99 0.97
C ARG A 41 -18.75 7.44 1.03
N SER A 42 -19.31 8.27 0.16
CA SER A 42 -19.48 9.68 0.48
C SER A 42 -20.61 9.76 1.50
N ALA A 43 -20.31 9.44 2.75
CA ALA A 43 -21.23 9.68 3.86
C ALA A 43 -20.65 10.84 4.66
N ASP A 44 -21.14 12.01 4.33
CA ASP A 44 -21.23 13.19 5.19
C ASP A 44 -20.93 12.86 6.68
N GLY A 45 -19.71 13.18 7.11
CA GLY A 45 -19.29 13.13 8.51
C GLY A 45 -18.70 11.79 9.02
N PHE A 46 -17.46 11.46 8.66
CA PHE A 46 -16.50 10.74 9.53
C PHE A 46 -15.09 10.73 8.93
N ASP A 47 -14.98 10.93 7.61
CA ASP A 47 -13.71 11.06 6.90
C ASP A 47 -13.17 12.48 7.13
N HIS A 48 -12.36 12.67 8.17
CA HIS A 48 -11.83 13.96 8.63
C HIS A 48 -10.92 14.71 7.61
N GLY A 49 -11.30 14.81 6.35
CA GLY A 49 -10.46 15.26 5.24
C GLY A 49 -9.55 14.17 4.66
N MET A 50 -9.66 12.92 5.15
CA MET A 50 -8.83 11.81 4.68
C MET A 50 -9.26 11.37 3.28
N GLN A 51 -8.29 11.24 2.37
CA GLN A 51 -8.49 10.78 1.00
C GLN A 51 -7.73 9.49 0.76
N THR A 52 -8.29 8.60 -0.05
CA THR A 52 -7.60 7.39 -0.51
C THR A 52 -6.41 7.77 -1.38
N VAL A 53 -5.25 7.18 -1.09
CA VAL A 53 -4.07 7.24 -1.95
C VAL A 53 -4.03 5.97 -2.79
N VAL A 54 -4.11 6.13 -4.11
CA VAL A 54 -4.07 5.01 -5.05
C VAL A 54 -2.74 4.28 -4.89
N HIS A 55 -2.82 2.99 -4.60
CA HIS A 55 -1.68 2.10 -4.52
C HIS A 55 -2.04 0.79 -5.21
N ASP A 56 -1.44 0.56 -6.38
CA ASP A 56 -1.63 -0.65 -7.17
C ASP A 56 -0.31 -1.42 -7.23
N ALA A 57 -0.06 -2.19 -6.17
CA ALA A 57 1.06 -3.12 -6.11
C ALA A 57 0.61 -4.50 -6.60
N ALA A 58 1.40 -5.12 -7.47
CA ALA A 58 1.16 -6.49 -7.91
C ALA A 58 1.19 -7.47 -6.73
N ALA A 59 0.51 -8.63 -6.84
CA ALA A 59 0.34 -9.61 -5.76
C ALA A 59 1.63 -10.08 -5.06
N ASN A 60 2.76 -10.03 -5.76
CA ASN A 60 4.08 -10.43 -5.27
C ASN A 60 5.00 -9.25 -4.93
N ALA A 61 4.51 -8.01 -5.04
CA ALA A 61 5.26 -6.81 -4.74
C ALA A 61 5.11 -6.40 -3.26
N PRO A 62 6.16 -5.84 -2.64
CA PRO A 62 6.02 -5.16 -1.36
C PRO A 62 4.94 -4.08 -1.45
N GLY A 63 4.03 -4.04 -0.48
CA GLY A 63 2.90 -3.11 -0.48
C GLY A 63 1.58 -3.70 -1.00
N HIS A 64 1.60 -4.90 -1.59
CA HIS A 64 0.35 -5.57 -1.96
C HIS A 64 -0.60 -5.74 -0.77
N GLY A 65 -1.86 -5.36 -0.98
CA GLY A 65 -2.92 -5.42 0.04
C GLY A 65 -2.89 -4.31 1.08
N TRP A 66 -1.89 -3.41 1.06
CA TRP A 66 -1.87 -2.25 1.92
C TRP A 66 -2.81 -1.16 1.40
N ARG A 67 -3.55 -0.53 2.32
CA ARG A 67 -4.44 0.60 2.01
C ARG A 67 -3.91 1.87 2.64
N TYR A 68 -3.90 2.95 1.86
CA TYR A 68 -3.28 4.21 2.25
C TYR A 68 -4.30 5.34 2.18
N PHE A 69 -4.31 6.17 3.22
CA PHE A 69 -5.14 7.37 3.30
C PHE A 69 -4.29 8.54 3.78
N SER A 70 -4.50 9.72 3.20
CA SER A 70 -3.87 10.95 3.63
C SER A 70 -4.83 12.12 3.58
N ASP A 71 -4.72 13.05 4.51
CA ASP A 71 -5.36 14.35 4.40
C ASP A 71 -4.45 15.29 3.58
N PRO A 72 -4.91 15.88 2.46
CA PRO A 72 -4.09 16.81 1.69
C PRO A 72 -3.89 18.17 2.38
N SER A 73 -4.71 18.50 3.38
CA SER A 73 -4.70 19.79 4.09
C SER A 73 -3.86 19.77 5.36
N THR A 74 -3.53 18.59 5.89
CA THR A 74 -2.75 18.42 7.12
C THR A 74 -1.81 17.22 7.02
N PRO A 75 -0.70 17.16 7.77
CA PRO A 75 0.21 16.02 7.70
C PRO A 75 -0.33 14.79 8.47
N ARG A 76 -1.54 14.34 8.16
CA ARG A 76 -2.20 13.17 8.74
C ARG A 76 -2.28 12.04 7.71
N ALA A 77 -1.91 10.84 8.12
CA ALA A 77 -2.02 9.65 7.28
C ALA A 77 -2.46 8.44 8.08
N VAL A 78 -3.25 7.57 7.46
CA VAL A 78 -3.65 6.26 7.99
C VAL A 78 -3.19 5.21 6.98
N VAL A 79 -2.64 4.12 7.50
CA VAL A 79 -2.22 2.98 6.69
C VAL A 79 -2.79 1.72 7.33
N ILE A 80 -3.42 0.87 6.53
CA ILE A 80 -4.01 -0.39 7.00
C ILE A 80 -3.25 -1.54 6.36
N SER A 81 -2.76 -2.46 7.17
CA SER A 81 -2.07 -3.66 6.69
C SER A 81 -3.07 -4.63 6.03
N PRO A 82 -2.60 -5.58 5.21
CA PRO A 82 -3.44 -6.66 4.69
C PRO A 82 -4.13 -7.49 5.78
N GLN A 83 -3.55 -7.54 6.99
CA GLN A 83 -4.09 -8.24 8.17
C GLN A 83 -5.09 -7.41 8.98
N GLY A 84 -5.32 -6.15 8.59
CA GLY A 84 -6.24 -5.25 9.29
C GLY A 84 -5.60 -4.42 10.41
N ASP A 85 -4.27 -4.42 10.55
CA ASP A 85 -3.61 -3.54 11.52
C ASP A 85 -3.65 -2.08 11.07
N TYR A 86 -3.97 -1.20 12.00
CA TYR A 86 -4.08 0.23 11.77
C TYR A 86 -2.82 0.96 12.23
N TYR A 87 -2.28 1.77 11.34
CA TYR A 87 -1.17 2.66 11.61
C TYR A 87 -1.58 4.10 11.33
N TYR A 88 -1.14 5.02 12.19
CA TYR A 88 -1.47 6.43 12.09
C TYR A 88 -0.22 7.32 12.19
N SER A 89 -0.19 8.36 11.36
CA SER A 89 0.84 9.39 11.34
C SER A 89 0.23 10.77 11.49
N ARG A 90 0.94 11.65 12.21
CA ARG A 90 0.69 13.10 12.30
C ARG A 90 1.91 13.90 11.83
N GLY A 91 2.62 13.40 10.82
CA GLY A 91 3.83 14.03 10.29
C GLY A 91 5.10 13.75 11.10
N LYS A 92 5.07 12.76 11.99
CA LYS A 92 6.20 12.34 12.84
C LYS A 92 6.57 10.85 12.68
N GLY A 93 6.11 10.25 11.59
CA GLY A 93 6.23 8.81 11.34
C GLY A 93 4.95 8.04 11.68
N LEU A 94 4.91 6.79 11.20
CA LEU A 94 3.80 5.86 11.39
C LEU A 94 3.89 5.20 12.77
N ARG A 95 2.75 5.08 13.45
CA ARG A 95 2.60 4.38 14.73
C ARG A 95 1.45 3.41 14.65
N TRP A 96 1.65 2.19 15.13
CA TRP A 96 0.58 1.22 15.30
C TRP A 96 -0.41 1.73 16.36
N ILE A 97 -1.71 1.63 16.09
CA ILE A 97 -2.77 2.15 16.97
C ILE A 97 -3.82 1.12 17.35
N ALA A 98 -4.05 0.10 16.52
CA ALA A 98 -5.00 -0.98 16.79
C ALA A 98 -4.79 -2.15 15.83
N ALA A 99 -5.21 -3.34 16.27
CA ALA A 99 -5.48 -4.48 15.39
C ALA A 99 -6.99 -4.54 15.09
N GLU A 100 -7.35 -5.19 13.99
CA GLU A 100 -8.75 -5.50 13.68
C GLU A 100 -9.36 -6.40 14.78
N GLN A 101 -10.58 -6.10 15.20
CA GLN A 101 -11.31 -6.87 16.21
C GLN A 101 -12.17 -7.93 15.50
N SER A 102 -11.91 -9.21 15.77
CA SER A 102 -12.64 -10.37 15.26
C SER A 102 -13.89 -10.71 16.07
#